data_AF-A0A8J8BUG1-F1
#
_entry.id   AF-A0A8J8BUG1-F1
#
_cell.length_a   1.000
_cell.length_b   1.000
_cell.length_c   1.000
_cell.angle_alpha   90.00
_cell.angle_beta   90.00
_cell.angle_gamma   90.00
#
_symmetry.space_group_name_H-M   'P 1'
#
loop_
_entity.id
_entity.type
_entity.pdbx_description
1 polymer ?
#
loop_
_entity_poly.entity_id
_entity_poly.type
_entity_poly.pdbx_seq_one_letter_code
_entity_poly.pdbx_strand_id
1 'polypeptide(L)'
;MKRLIRTTLSTWKMNPKMVEKLKDSLEEVGTIDVTSYRSKFHFLSGYSRIIHSEPSPLDESNHIDYLLNGVVVLQFFKGTFNIAGQLFEERIPLNMKERTEGILAAYGLYTGGWHGSMRSGCRYSSFQVLRWLCCVHSFLLQIFHLHLL
;
A
#
# COMPACT_ATOMS: atom_id res chain seq x y z
N MET A 1 1.28 17.00 -4.38
CA MET A 1 0.10 16.25 -3.93
C MET A 1 0.57 14.88 -3.45
N LYS A 2 0.09 14.40 -2.30
CA LYS A 2 0.46 13.07 -1.81
C LYS A 2 -0.26 11.98 -2.61
N ARG A 3 0.44 10.92 -2.99
CA ARG A 3 -0.14 9.72 -3.61
C ARG A 3 0.09 8.49 -2.74
N LEU A 4 -0.90 7.61 -2.69
CA LEU A 4 -0.75 6.33 -2.02
C LEU A 4 0.06 5.40 -2.92
N ILE A 5 1.02 4.71 -2.31
CA ILE A 5 1.77 3.65 -2.96
C ILE A 5 1.01 2.35 -2.75
N ARG A 6 0.74 1.66 -3.85
CA ARG A 6 0.18 0.32 -3.88
C ARG A 6 1.28 -0.66 -4.19
N THR A 7 1.38 -1.70 -3.37
CA THR A 7 2.24 -2.85 -3.64
C THR A 7 1.42 -3.89 -4.40
N THR A 8 1.98 -4.52 -5.42
CA THR A 8 1.47 -5.84 -5.83
C THR A 8 1.73 -6.83 -4.68
N LEU A 9 0.81 -7.79 -4.48
CA LEU A 9 0.70 -8.64 -3.27
C LEU A 9 1.93 -9.52 -2.96
N SER A 10 3.05 -9.46 -3.69
CA SER A 10 4.15 -10.42 -3.55
C SER A 10 5.59 -9.90 -3.63
N THR A 11 5.89 -8.69 -4.12
CA THR A 11 7.29 -8.33 -4.45
C THR A 11 7.98 -7.44 -3.43
N TRP A 12 7.33 -6.41 -2.91
CA TRP A 12 7.97 -5.49 -1.97
C TRP A 12 7.79 -5.93 -0.51
N LYS A 13 8.92 -5.99 0.21
CA LYS A 13 8.95 -6.32 1.64
C LYS A 13 9.80 -5.29 2.37
N MET A 14 9.32 -4.84 3.52
CA MET A 14 10.09 -3.99 4.40
C MET A 14 11.14 -4.82 5.15
N ASN A 15 12.26 -5.10 4.49
CA ASN A 15 13.43 -5.77 5.04
C ASN A 15 14.71 -5.02 4.61
N PRO A 16 15.84 -5.22 5.31
CA PRO A 16 17.05 -4.44 5.07
C PRO A 16 17.52 -4.45 3.61
N LYS A 17 17.58 -5.63 3.00
CA LYS A 17 18.05 -5.82 1.62
C LYS A 17 17.19 -5.07 0.59
N MET A 18 15.88 -5.08 0.76
CA MET A 18 14.96 -4.39 -0.17
C MET A 18 15.00 -2.88 0.01
N VAL A 19 15.17 -2.43 1.26
CA VAL A 19 15.26 -1.00 1.59
C VAL A 19 16.54 -0.40 1.02
N GLU A 20 17.67 -1.09 1.20
CA GLU A 20 18.96 -0.70 0.63
C GLU A 20 18.92 -0.67 -0.90
N LYS A 21 18.41 -1.72 -1.56
CA LYS A 21 18.27 -1.73 -3.02
C LYS A 21 17.44 -0.58 -3.57
N LEU A 22 16.31 -0.27 -2.92
CA LEU A 22 15.46 0.84 -3.32
C LEU A 22 16.16 2.18 -3.09
N LYS A 23 16.88 2.34 -1.97
CA LYS A 23 17.72 3.52 -1.69
C LYS A 23 18.71 3.74 -2.83
N ASP A 24 19.52 2.73 -3.15
CA ASP A 24 20.56 2.81 -4.18
C ASP A 24 19.98 3.17 -5.55
N SER A 25 18.79 2.64 -5.88
CA SER A 25 18.13 2.97 -7.15
C SER A 25 17.62 4.41 -7.17
N LEU A 26 17.16 4.92 -6.03
CA LEU A 26 16.70 6.31 -5.90
C LEU A 26 17.85 7.32 -5.86
N GLU A 27 19.09 6.89 -5.61
CA GLU A 27 20.26 7.77 -5.66
C GLU A 27 20.51 8.37 -7.07
N GLU A 28 19.95 7.73 -8.11
CA GLU A 28 19.92 8.30 -9.48
C GLU A 28 19.13 9.61 -9.57
N VAL A 29 18.22 9.86 -8.62
CA VAL A 29 17.34 11.04 -8.58
C VAL A 29 17.93 12.16 -7.70
N GLY A 30 18.89 11.83 -6.83
CA GLY A 30 19.58 12.75 -5.93
C GLY A 30 20.06 12.05 -4.66
N THR A 31 20.56 12.80 -3.68
CA THR A 31 21.04 12.19 -2.43
C THR A 31 19.87 11.63 -1.63
N ILE A 32 19.91 10.32 -1.34
CA ILE A 32 18.88 9.62 -0.58
C ILE A 32 19.42 9.17 0.78
N ASP A 33 18.77 9.63 1.84
CA ASP A 33 18.93 9.09 3.18
C ASP A 33 17.73 8.22 3.55
N VAL A 34 17.95 7.26 4.45
CA VAL A 34 16.89 6.39 4.98
C VAL A 34 16.87 6.49 6.49
N THR A 35 15.69 6.73 7.04
CA THR A 35 15.48 6.70 8.49
C THR A 35 14.39 5.70 8.83
N SER A 36 14.59 4.98 9.93
CA SER A 36 13.73 3.88 10.33
C SER A 36 13.24 4.07 11.76
N TYR A 37 11.97 3.76 11.96
CA TYR A 37 11.26 4.05 13.20
C TYR A 37 10.41 2.88 13.65
N ARG A 38 10.25 2.80 14.96
CA ARG A 38 9.18 2.05 15.62
C ARG A 38 8.07 3.04 15.93
N SER A 39 6.96 2.86 15.24
CA SER A 39 5.83 3.79 15.25
C SER A 39 4.56 3.13 15.78
N LYS A 40 3.77 3.90 16.54
CA LYS A 40 2.42 3.53 16.98
C LYS A 40 1.42 4.29 16.13
N PHE A 41 0.44 3.58 15.57
CA PHE A 41 -0.59 4.14 14.70
C PHE A 41 -1.95 4.18 15.41
N HIS A 42 -2.78 5.15 15.05
CA HIS A 42 -4.15 5.20 15.52
C HIS A 42 -5.02 4.19 14.76
N PHE A 43 -5.55 3.19 15.46
CA PHE A 43 -6.20 2.02 14.87
C PHE A 43 -7.40 2.38 13.97
N LEU A 44 -8.18 3.39 14.36
CA LEU A 44 -9.40 3.79 13.64
C LEU A 44 -9.15 4.57 12.35
N SER A 45 -7.93 5.07 12.12
CA SER A 45 -7.60 5.90 10.95
C SER A 45 -6.82 5.13 9.88
N GLY A 46 -6.52 3.85 10.10
CA GLY A 46 -5.47 3.15 9.34
C GLY A 46 -4.11 3.85 9.52
N TYR A 47 -3.11 3.47 8.71
CA TYR A 47 -1.75 4.06 8.73
C TYR A 47 -1.67 5.57 8.43
N SER A 48 -2.79 6.31 8.49
CA SER A 48 -2.85 7.74 8.20
C SER A 48 -2.43 8.62 9.36
N ARG A 49 -2.45 8.12 10.61
CA ARG A 49 -2.06 8.89 11.79
C ARG A 49 -1.12 8.14 12.71
N ILE A 50 0.13 8.59 12.68
CA ILE A 50 1.16 8.22 13.66
C ILE A 50 0.85 8.95 14.97
N ILE A 51 0.77 8.21 16.07
CA ILE A 51 0.61 8.74 17.43
C ILE A 51 1.99 9.02 18.03
N HIS A 52 2.94 8.13 17.77
CA HIS A 52 4.28 8.19 18.31
C HIS A 52 5.25 7.49 17.37
N SER A 53 6.46 8.02 17.24
CA SER A 53 7.58 7.42 16.51
C SER A 53 8.85 7.60 17.30
N GLU A 54 9.65 6.55 17.38
CA GLU A 54 11.01 6.59 17.91
C GLU A 54 11.97 5.95 16.91
N PRO A 55 13.22 6.43 16.79
CA PRO A 55 14.23 5.78 15.94
C PRO A 55 14.43 4.32 16.35
N SER A 56 14.57 3.44 15.38
CA SER A 56 14.85 2.03 15.66
C SER A 56 15.69 1.37 14.56
N PRO A 57 16.38 0.26 14.89
CA PRO A 57 16.99 -0.61 13.90
C PRO A 57 15.99 -1.08 12.83
N LEU A 58 16.46 -1.25 11.60
CA LEU A 58 15.60 -1.47 10.43
C LEU A 58 14.82 -2.80 10.47
N ASP A 59 15.40 -3.83 11.04
CA ASP A 59 14.80 -5.14 11.30
C ASP A 59 13.65 -5.10 12.31
N GLU A 60 13.74 -4.18 13.27
CA GLU A 60 12.74 -3.94 14.31
C GLU A 60 11.72 -2.85 13.96
N SER A 61 11.94 -2.15 12.84
CA SER A 61 11.14 -1.01 12.43
C SER A 61 9.82 -1.44 11.80
N ASN A 62 8.84 -0.56 11.91
CA ASN A 62 7.56 -0.68 11.20
C ASN A 62 7.20 0.58 10.40
N HIS A 63 8.12 1.54 10.34
CA HIS A 63 8.01 2.77 9.59
C HIS A 63 9.39 3.14 9.01
N ILE A 64 9.44 3.49 7.72
CA ILE A 64 10.64 3.96 7.03
C ILE A 64 10.32 5.23 6.26
N ASP A 65 11.20 6.21 6.36
CA ASP A 65 11.22 7.39 5.50
C ASP A 65 12.45 7.35 4.59
N TYR A 66 12.24 7.64 3.30
CA TYR A 66 13.32 8.00 2.38
C TYR A 66 13.31 9.51 2.19
N LEU A 67 14.47 10.12 2.40
CA LEU A 67 14.68 11.54 2.35
C LEU A 67 15.50 11.87 1.11
N LEU A 68 14.91 12.58 0.15
CA LEU A 68 15.63 13.15 -0.99
C LEU A 68 16.15 14.53 -0.59
N ASN A 69 17.47 14.69 -0.58
CA ASN A 69 18.15 15.93 -0.15
C ASN A 69 17.65 16.43 1.22
N GLY A 70 17.53 15.51 2.19
CA GLY A 70 17.04 15.82 3.55
C GLY A 70 15.53 16.01 3.68
N VAL A 71 14.75 15.82 2.61
CA VAL A 71 13.30 15.99 2.63
C VAL A 71 12.59 14.66 2.38
N VAL A 72 11.69 14.25 3.28
CA VAL A 72 10.93 12.99 3.13
C VAL A 72 10.10 13.01 1.84
N VAL A 73 10.39 12.09 0.92
CA VAL A 73 9.69 11.92 -0.36
C VAL A 73 8.89 10.62 -0.43
N LEU A 74 9.33 9.58 0.28
CA LEU A 74 8.67 8.29 0.35
C LEU A 74 8.55 7.85 1.80
N GLN A 75 7.40 7.31 2.16
CA GLN A 75 7.18 6.69 3.47
C GLN A 75 6.59 5.30 3.29
N PHE A 76 7.04 4.36 4.10
CA PHE A 76 6.47 3.01 4.18
C PHE A 76 6.12 2.66 5.61
N PHE A 77 4.98 2.00 5.77
CA PHE A 77 4.47 1.52 7.04
C PHE A 77 4.19 0.03 6.93
N LYS A 78 4.74 -0.74 7.85
CA LYS A 78 4.42 -2.15 8.04
C LYS A 78 3.38 -2.24 9.15
N GLY A 79 2.25 -2.87 8.87
CA GLY A 79 1.41 -3.35 9.96
C GLY A 79 1.10 -4.82 9.80
N THR A 80 0.02 -5.25 10.44
CA THR A 80 -0.17 -6.66 10.78
C THR A 80 -0.29 -7.56 9.55
N PHE A 81 -0.94 -7.08 8.49
CA PHE A 81 -1.29 -7.90 7.32
C PHE A 81 -0.77 -7.34 5.99
N ASN A 82 -0.24 -6.11 6.00
CA ASN A 82 0.14 -5.41 4.78
C ASN A 82 1.18 -4.34 5.03
N ILE A 83 1.71 -3.83 3.93
CA ILE A 83 2.54 -2.64 3.87
C ILE A 83 1.71 -1.55 3.20
N ALA A 84 1.72 -0.36 3.77
CA ALA A 84 1.23 0.86 3.14
C ALA A 84 2.41 1.77 2.80
N GLY A 85 2.28 2.59 1.76
CA GLY A 85 3.28 3.61 1.48
C GLY A 85 2.67 4.91 0.95
N GLN A 86 3.44 5.99 1.03
CA GLN A 86 3.07 7.32 0.56
C GLN A 86 4.22 7.93 -0.24
N LEU A 87 3.88 8.53 -1.39
CA LEU A 87 4.78 9.34 -2.21
C LEU A 87 4.38 10.81 -2.10
N PHE A 88 5.34 11.69 -1.81
CA PHE A 88 5.16 13.14 -1.71
C PHE A 88 5.66 13.81 -3.00
N GLU A 89 4.86 13.74 -4.06
CA GLU A 89 5.27 14.17 -5.40
C GLU A 89 5.60 15.66 -5.51
N GLU A 90 5.06 16.48 -4.62
CA GLU A 90 5.39 17.91 -4.54
C GLU A 90 6.83 18.16 -4.10
N ARG A 91 7.48 17.16 -3.49
CA ARG A 91 8.84 17.25 -2.97
C ARG A 91 9.88 16.67 -3.93
N ILE A 92 9.44 16.13 -5.07
CA ILE A 92 10.31 15.56 -6.10
C ILE A 92 10.46 16.59 -7.23
N PRO A 93 11.70 16.89 -7.67
CA PRO A 93 11.96 17.75 -8.81
C PRO A 93 11.16 17.32 -10.04
N LEU A 94 10.56 18.28 -10.76
CA LEU A 94 9.62 17.98 -11.85
C LEU A 94 10.22 17.10 -12.94
N ASN A 95 11.49 17.34 -13.29
CA ASN A 95 12.26 16.57 -14.28
C ASN A 95 12.60 15.15 -13.82
N MET A 96 12.39 14.81 -12.55
CA MET A 96 12.74 13.50 -11.98
C MET A 96 11.52 12.65 -11.63
N LYS A 97 10.30 13.16 -11.82
CA LYS A 97 9.07 12.43 -11.45
C LYS A 97 8.92 11.12 -12.20
N GLU A 98 9.03 11.16 -13.52
CA GLU A 98 8.90 9.96 -14.37
C GLU A 98 9.99 8.93 -14.05
N ARG A 99 11.22 9.38 -13.81
CA ARG A 99 12.32 8.49 -13.38
C ARG A 99 12.02 7.84 -12.03
N THR A 100 11.52 8.62 -11.06
CA THR A 100 11.15 8.11 -9.74
C THR A 100 10.03 7.08 -9.84
N GLU A 101 8.98 7.36 -10.62
CA GLU A 101 7.89 6.40 -10.85
C GLU A 101 8.37 5.14 -11.56
N GLY A 102 9.29 5.26 -12.52
CA GLY A 102 9.92 4.10 -13.19
C GLY A 102 10.72 3.22 -12.23
N ILE A 103 11.50 3.82 -11.34
CA ILE A 103 12.22 3.10 -10.27
C ILE A 103 11.21 2.37 -9.38
N LEU A 104 10.19 3.06 -8.86
CA LEU A 104 9.17 2.46 -8.00
C LEU A 104 8.47 1.28 -8.70
N ALA A 105 8.11 1.43 -9.97
CA ALA A 105 7.46 0.40 -10.76
C ALA A 105 8.35 -0.85 -10.92
N ALA A 106 9.67 -0.71 -11.06
CA ALA A 106 10.61 -1.83 -11.13
C ALA A 106 10.62 -2.69 -9.85
N TYR A 107 10.23 -2.10 -8.71
CA TYR A 107 10.06 -2.79 -7.43
C TYR A 107 8.61 -3.25 -7.16
N GLY A 108 7.70 -3.09 -8.13
CA GLY A 108 6.29 -3.41 -7.99
C GLY A 108 5.50 -2.42 -7.12
N LEU A 109 6.00 -1.19 -7.01
CA LEU A 109 5.38 -0.09 -6.28
C LEU A 109 4.74 0.88 -7.27
N TYR A 110 3.43 1.07 -7.16
CA TYR A 110 2.68 1.93 -8.08
C TYR A 110 1.98 3.06 -7.33
N THR A 111 2.05 4.26 -7.89
CA THR A 111 1.43 5.47 -7.34
C THR A 111 0.01 5.61 -7.90
N GLY A 112 -0.97 5.86 -7.04
CA GLY A 112 -2.36 6.04 -7.45
C GLY A 112 -3.07 7.16 -6.69
N GLY A 113 -3.93 7.91 -7.40
CA GLY A 113 -4.82 8.89 -6.78
C GLY A 113 -5.97 8.23 -6.00
N TRP A 114 -6.46 8.90 -4.95
CA TRP A 114 -7.62 8.46 -4.14
C TRP A 114 -8.97 8.64 -4.85
N HIS A 115 -8.97 8.91 -6.15
CA HIS A 115 -10.15 8.98 -7.00
C HIS A 115 -10.05 7.91 -8.09
N GLY A 116 -10.80 6.82 -7.93
CA GLY A 116 -11.02 5.85 -9.01
C GLY A 116 -9.99 4.72 -9.11
N SER A 117 -9.97 3.80 -8.14
CA SER A 117 -9.44 2.45 -8.40
C SER A 117 -9.88 1.45 -7.33
N MET A 118 -11.20 1.32 -7.23
CA MET A 118 -11.89 0.06 -6.93
C MET A 118 -12.14 -0.67 -8.26
N ARG A 119 -11.09 -0.88 -9.06
CA ARG A 119 -11.17 -1.45 -10.43
C ARG A 119 -9.92 -2.25 -10.83
N SER A 120 -9.32 -3.01 -9.91
CA SER A 120 -8.49 -4.17 -10.24
C SER A 120 -8.02 -4.84 -8.95
N GLY A 121 -8.41 -6.09 -8.74
CA GLY A 121 -8.03 -6.91 -7.59
C GLY A 121 -9.16 -7.14 -6.60
N CYS A 122 -9.82 -8.29 -6.74
CA CYS A 122 -10.85 -8.86 -5.85
C CYS A 122 -12.21 -8.13 -5.78
N ARG A 123 -13.06 -8.35 -6.80
CA ARG A 123 -14.52 -8.34 -6.60
C ARG A 123 -15.06 -9.77 -6.58
N TYR A 124 -14.77 -10.47 -5.49
CA TYR A 124 -15.81 -11.27 -4.84
C TYR A 124 -16.00 -10.62 -3.48
N SER A 125 -16.80 -9.55 -3.44
CA SER A 125 -17.26 -9.06 -2.15
C SER A 125 -18.15 -10.15 -1.57
N SER A 126 -18.01 -10.42 -0.28
CA SER A 126 -18.83 -11.35 0.50
C SER A 126 -20.35 -11.14 0.27
N PHE A 127 -20.74 -9.94 -0.16
CA PHE A 127 -22.09 -9.59 -0.61
C PHE A 127 -22.57 -10.33 -1.87
N GLN A 128 -21.70 -10.63 -2.84
CA GLN A 128 -22.11 -11.40 -4.03
C GLN A 128 -22.32 -12.88 -3.71
N VAL A 129 -21.52 -13.45 -2.82
CA VAL A 129 -21.72 -14.83 -2.32
C VAL A 129 -23.04 -14.91 -1.54
N LEU A 130 -23.33 -13.93 -0.69
CA LEU A 130 -24.60 -13.88 0.05
C LEU A 130 -25.80 -13.75 -0.89
N ARG A 131 -25.70 -12.90 -1.92
CA ARG A 131 -26.74 -12.72 -2.93
C ARG A 131 -26.99 -14.00 -3.74
N TRP A 132 -25.93 -14.75 -4.06
CA TRP A 132 -26.04 -16.03 -4.76
C TRP A 132 -26.69 -17.11 -3.89
N LEU A 133 -26.33 -17.19 -2.60
CA LEU A 133 -26.95 -18.11 -1.64
C LEU A 133 -28.45 -17.81 -1.45
N CYS A 134 -28.86 -16.54 -1.40
CA CYS A 134 -30.27 -16.17 -1.36
C CYS A 134 -31.02 -16.62 -2.63
N CYS A 135 -30.42 -16.45 -3.81
CA CYS A 135 -31.05 -16.90 -5.06
C CYS A 135 -31.19 -18.42 -5.14
N VAL A 136 -30.19 -19.18 -4.69
CA VAL A 136 -30.28 -20.65 -4.62
C VAL A 136 -31.37 -21.09 -3.65
N HIS A 137 -31.49 -20.43 -2.49
CA HIS A 137 -32.54 -20.73 -1.52
C HIS A 137 -33.95 -20.47 -2.08
N SER A 138 -34.16 -19.33 -2.75
CA SER A 138 -35.44 -19.02 -3.39
C SER A 138 -35.80 -19.99 -4.53
N PHE A 139 -34.81 -20.43 -5.30
CA PHE A 139 -35.01 -21.41 -6.38
C PHE A 139 -35.38 -22.81 -5.84
N LEU A 140 -34.72 -23.25 -4.76
CA LEU A 140 -35.04 -24.53 -4.10
C LEU A 140 -36.45 -24.51 -3.49
N LEU A 141 -36.86 -23.39 -2.89
CA LEU A 141 -38.21 -23.21 -2.36
C LEU A 141 -39.28 -23.28 -3.47
N GLN A 142 -39.03 -22.70 -4.64
CA GLN A 142 -39.95 -22.78 -5.78
C GLN A 142 -40.08 -24.22 -6.33
N ILE A 143 -38.99 -24.98 -6.40
CA ILE A 143 -39.04 -26.39 -6.82
C ILE A 143 -39.84 -27.23 -5.83
N PHE A 144 -39.63 -27.05 -4.52
CA PHE A 144 -40.38 -27.76 -3.49
C PHE A 144 -41.88 -27.45 -3.54
N HIS A 145 -42.25 -26.19 -3.79
CA HIS A 145 -43.66 -25.80 -3.90
C HIS A 145 -44.34 -26.36 -5.15
N LEU A 146 -43.59 -26.65 -6.22
CA LEU A 146 -44.11 -27.21 -7.47
C LEU A 146 -44.28 -28.74 -7.44
N HIS A 147 -43.68 -29.44 -6.48
CA HIS A 147 -43.80 -30.89 -6.31
C HIS A 147 -44.82 -31.29 -5.23
N LEU A 148 -45.45 -30.31 -4.58
CA LEU A 148 -46.46 -30.47 -3.53
C LEU A 148 -47.88 -30.08 -3.99
N LEU A 149 -48.06 -29.82 -5.30
CA LEU A 149 -49.32 -29.62 -6.01
C LEU A 149 -49.44 -30.72 -7.08
#